data_AF-F9CZH1-F1
#
_entry.id   AF-F9CZH1-F1
#
_cell.length_a   1.000
_cell.length_b   1.000
_cell.length_c   1.000
_cell.angle_alpha   90.00
_cell.angle_beta   90.00
_cell.angle_gamma   90.00
#
_symmetry.space_group_name_H-M   'P 1'
#
loop_
_entity.id
_entity.type
_entity.pdbx_description
1 polymer ?
#
loop_
_entity_poly.entity_id
_entity_poly.type
_entity_poly.pdbx_seq_one_letter_code
_entity_poly.pdbx_strand_id
1 'polypeptide(L)' 'MKKSEIKKLLAEYNQIKLKKIQNEKTLDKLKEIEHRYFHETGRTIKSDFKEIT' A
#
# COMPACT_ATOMS: atom_id res chain seq x y z
N MET A 1 7.99 -10.12 -5.58
CA MET A 1 7.65 -10.28 -4.15
C MET A 1 7.01 -11.62 -3.84
N LYS A 2 7.27 -12.22 -2.67
CA LYS A 2 6.50 -13.37 -2.17
C LYS A 2 5.09 -12.92 -1.74
N LYS A 3 4.08 -13.80 -1.82
CA LYS A 3 2.70 -13.50 -1.37
C LYS A 3 2.62 -12.92 0.04
N SER A 4 3.48 -13.39 0.95
CA SER A 4 3.54 -12.88 2.33
C SER A 4 4.05 -11.44 2.45
N GLU A 5 4.93 -11.01 1.53
CA GLU A 5 5.42 -9.62 1.50
C GLU A 5 4.37 -8.67 0.93
N ILE A 6 3.64 -9.10 -0.11
CA ILE A 6 2.49 -8.36 -0.67
C ILE A 6 1.45 -8.07 0.43
N LYS A 7 1.12 -9.09 1.25
CA LYS A 7 0.21 -8.92 2.40
C LYS A 7 0.74 -7.94 3.44
N LYS A 8 2.05 -7.94 3.71
CA LYS A 8 2.68 -6.97 4.62
C LYS A 8 2.60 -5.55 4.06
N LEU A 9 2.83 -5.38 2.75
CA LEU A 9 2.74 -4.09 2.08
C LEU A 9 1.32 -3.52 2.15
N LEU A 10 0.30 -4.36 1.94
CA LEU A 10 -1.11 -4.01 2.08
C LEU A 10 -1.46 -3.59 3.53
N ALA A 11 -0.97 -4.34 4.52
CA ALA A 11 -1.19 -4.01 5.93
C ALA A 11 -0.53 -2.69 6.32
N GLU A 12 0.68 -2.43 5.83
CA GLU A 12 1.41 -1.18 6.06
C GLU A 12 0.70 0.01 5.40
N TYR A 13 0.28 -0.13 4.15
CA TYR A 13 -0.55 0.85 3.45
C TYR A 13 -1.82 1.19 4.23
N ASN A 14 -2.52 0.17 4.75
CA ASN A 14 -3.74 0.37 5.53
C ASN A 14 -3.47 1.08 6.86
N GLN A 15 -2.42 0.69 7.59
CA GLN A 15 -2.07 1.36 8.84
C GLN A 15 -1.73 2.83 8.61
N ILE A 16 -0.99 3.15 7.55
CA ILE A 16 -0.65 4.52 7.20
C ILE A 16 -1.89 5.30 6.77
N LYS A 17 -2.78 4.69 5.98
CA LYS A 17 -4.05 5.29 5.55
C LYS A 17 -5.04 5.52 6.70
N LEU A 18 -5.10 4.59 7.66
CA LEU A 18 -5.97 4.67 8.85
C LEU A 18 -5.45 5.67 9.89
N LYS A 19 -4.12 5.82 9.99
CA LYS A 19 -3.53 6.95 10.70
C LYS A 19 -3.93 8.21 9.94
N LYS A 20 -5.04 8.84 10.35
CA LYS A 20 -5.59 10.14 9.87
C LYS A 20 -4.58 11.32 9.91
N ILE A 21 -3.33 11.06 10.25
CA ILE A 21 -2.22 11.99 10.24
C ILE A 21 -1.75 12.12 8.79
N GLN A 22 -2.36 13.04 8.04
CA GLN A 22 -1.94 13.38 6.68
C GLN A 22 -0.80 14.40 6.74
N ASN A 23 0.39 13.95 7.14
CA ASN A 23 1.61 14.72 6.92
C ASN A 23 2.21 14.37 5.55
N GLU A 24 2.98 15.30 4.97
CA GLU A 24 3.65 15.12 3.68
C GLU A 24 4.49 13.83 3.64
N LYS A 25 5.22 13.52 4.72
CA LYS A 25 6.00 12.27 4.87
C LYS A 25 5.17 10.99 4.77
N THR A 26 3.94 11.02 5.28
CA THR A 26 3.01 9.88 5.21
C THR A 26 2.42 9.71 3.82
N LEU A 27 2.15 10.81 3.11
CA LEU A 27 1.74 10.79 1.70
C LEU A 27 2.86 10.25 0.80
N ASP A 28 4.09 10.67 1.05
CA ASP A 28 5.26 10.22 0.29
C ASP A 28 5.48 8.70 0.45
N LYS A 29 5.39 8.20 1.69
CA LYS A 29 5.41 6.75 1.98
C LYS A 29 4.30 5.98 1.28
N LEU A 30 3.07 6.50 1.27
CA LEU A 30 1.95 5.84 0.56
C LEU A 30 2.24 5.72 -0.94
N LYS A 31 2.80 6.78 -1.55
CA LYS A 31 3.18 6.76 -2.97
C LYS A 31 4.30 5.77 -3.26
N GLU A 32 5.32 5.69 -2.40
CA GLU A 32 6.41 4.72 -2.52
C GLU A 32 5.87 3.27 -2.47
N ILE A 33 5.00 2.99 -1.51
CA ILE A 33 4.33 1.69 -1.35
C ILE A 33 3.47 1.36 -2.58
N GLU A 34 2.68 2.32 -3.08
CA GLU A 34 1.88 2.16 -4.30
C GLU A 34 2.74 1.85 -5.53
N HIS A 35 3.82 2.60 -5.71
CA HIS A 35 4.70 2.45 -6.87
C HIS A 35 5.45 1.11 -6.85
N ARG A 36 5.98 0.73 -5.68
CA ARG A 36 6.64 -0.57 -5.51
C ARG A 36 5.67 -1.73 -5.71
N TYR A 37 4.47 -1.65 -5.15
CA TYR A 37 3.44 -2.68 -5.33
C TYR A 37 3.09 -2.86 -6.82
N PHE A 38 2.90 -1.76 -7.54
CA PHE A 38 2.60 -1.78 -8.97
C PHE A 38 3.75 -2.36 -9.80
N HIS A 39 4.99 -1.96 -9.50
CA HIS A 39 6.16 -2.49 -10.17
C HIS A 39 6.32 -4.01 -9.98
N GLU A 40 5.99 -4.54 -8.80
CA GLU A 40 6.12 -5.96 -8.51
C GLU A 40 4.93 -6.83 -8.92
N THR A 41 3.71 -6.27 -8.97
CA THR A 41 2.47 -7.04 -9.18
C THR A 41 1.74 -6.70 -10.48
N GLY A 42 2.09 -5.58 -11.12
CA GLY A 42 1.36 -5.00 -12.25
C GLY A 42 -0.04 -4.48 -11.89
N ARG A 43 -0.41 -4.45 -10.61
CA ARG A 43 -1.73 -4.03 -10.12
C ARG A 43 -1.60 -2.86 -9.17
N THR A 44 -2.63 -2.04 -9.07
CA THR A 44 -2.66 -0.97 -8.07
C THR A 44 -3.06 -1.55 -6.72
N ILE A 45 -2.36 -1.14 -5.65
CA ILE A 45 -2.64 -1.60 -4.29
C ILE A 45 -4.09 -1.31 -3.89
N LYS A 46 -4.66 -0.22 -4.42
CA LYS A 46 -6.06 0.19 -4.22
C LYS A 46 -7.07 -0.80 -4.79
N SER A 47 -6.78 -1.42 -5.94
CA SER A 47 -7.68 -2.42 -6.52
C SER A 47 -7.70 -3.69 -5.66
N ASP A 48 -6.52 -4.17 -5.26
CA ASP A 48 -6.41 -5.33 -4.37
C ASP A 48 -7.07 -5.06 -3.01
N PHE A 49 -6.89 -3.84 -2.47
CA PHE A 49 -7.53 -3.43 -1.22
C PHE A 49 -9.06 -3.42 -1.28
N LYS A 50 -9.64 -3.07 -2.44
CA LYS A 50 -11.08 -2.99 -2.67
C LYS A 50 -11.71 -4.36 -2.95
N GLU A 51 -10.92 -5.36 -3.34
CA GLU A 51 -11.36 -6.75 -3.48
C GLU A 51 -11.40 -7.49 -2.14
N ILE A 52 -10.66 -7.01 -1.13
CA ILE A 52 -10.52 -7.67 0.19
C ILE A 52 -11.48 -7.07 1.25
N THR A 53 -12.06 -5.88 1.01
CA THR A 53 -13.03 -5.20 1.91
C THR A 53 -14.41 -5.14 1.26
#